data_AF-A0A2T2VHD1-F1
#
_entry.id   AF-A0A2T2VHD1-F1
#
_cell.length_a   1.000
_cell.length_b   1.000
_cell.length_c   1.000
_cell.angle_alpha   90.00
_cell.angle_beta   90.00
_cell.angle_gamma   90.00
#
_symmetry.space_group_name_H-M   'P 1'
#
loop_
_entity.id
_entity.type
_entity.pdbx_description
1 polymer ?
#
loop_
_entity_poly.entity_id
_entity_poly.type
_entity_poly.pdbx_seq_one_letter_code
_entity_poly.pdbx_strand_id
1 'polypeptide(L)'
;MRLTWNLVMVFLAFIFLSCEKDDRLNATEDQNANDSSSVSSNNNTNSSSDDTDTNSQIDKLGTIEITITNLKSTKGQLLFGLYNKAEDFPEKDRTYAARIVEVESKKVSVQMDSIEPGSYALSVHHDENENDEIDQNFVGIPQEGFGFSNNASATFSPPKFDNAKFQVEKGQKKKLSIKLQHY
;
A
#
# COMPACT_ATOMS: atom_id res chain seq x y z
N MET A 1 29.90 27.67 1.95
CA MET A 1 29.14 26.43 1.69
C MET A 1 28.35 26.10 2.95
N ARG A 2 27.05 26.39 2.93
CA ARG A 2 26.12 26.06 4.03
C ARG A 2 25.13 25.05 3.46
N LEU A 3 25.23 23.79 3.89
CA LEU A 3 24.19 22.80 3.72
C LEU A 3 23.53 22.63 5.09
N THR A 4 22.25 22.98 5.20
CA THR A 4 21.37 22.53 6.28
C THR A 4 20.16 21.94 5.61
N TRP A 5 20.04 20.61 5.64
CA TRP A 5 18.85 19.91 5.17
C TRP A 5 18.07 19.42 6.39
N ASN A 6 16.96 20.10 6.66
CA ASN A 6 15.89 19.63 7.52
C ASN A 6 15.02 18.68 6.69
N LEU A 7 14.91 17.41 7.09
CA LEU A 7 13.65 16.67 6.99
C LEU A 7 13.75 15.36 7.79
N VAL A 8 13.32 15.40 9.05
CA VAL A 8 13.05 14.19 9.83
C VAL A 8 11.67 14.36 10.46
N MET A 9 10.83 13.35 10.28
CA MET A 9 9.60 13.03 11.03
C MET A 9 8.34 13.87 10.78
N VAL A 10 7.55 13.49 9.76
CA VAL A 10 6.08 13.49 9.87
C VAL A 10 5.53 12.24 9.18
N PHE A 11 5.56 11.10 9.86
CA PHE A 11 4.71 9.95 9.52
C PHE A 11 4.32 9.24 10.82
N LEU A 12 3.36 9.83 11.53
CA LEU A 12 2.63 9.17 12.60
C LEU A 12 1.27 9.87 12.74
N ALA A 13 0.21 9.09 12.50
CA ALA A 13 -1.21 9.30 12.82
C ALA A 13 -2.15 9.31 11.59
N PHE A 14 -2.54 8.12 11.14
CA PHE A 14 -3.90 7.89 10.61
C PHE A 14 -4.38 6.53 11.14
N ILE A 15 -4.95 6.57 12.34
CA ILE A 15 -5.64 5.46 12.98
C ILE A 15 -7.09 5.93 13.27
N PHE A 16 -8.04 5.05 12.95
CA PHE A 16 -9.48 5.03 13.25
C PHE A 16 -10.43 5.96 12.47
N LEU A 17 -11.00 5.36 11.43
CA LEU A 17 -12.34 5.62 10.91
C LEU A 17 -13.38 5.06 11.90
N SER A 18 -14.22 5.91 12.48
CA SER A 18 -15.51 5.48 13.03
C SER A 18 -16.62 5.95 12.09
N CYS A 19 -17.31 4.95 11.56
CA CYS A 19 -18.57 5.02 10.82
C CYS A 19 -19.69 5.47 11.77
N GLU A 20 -20.53 6.45 11.40
CA GLU A 20 -21.87 6.57 11.98
C GLU A 20 -22.85 7.27 11.00
N LYS A 21 -23.64 6.40 10.36
CA LYS A 21 -25.04 6.50 9.89
C LYS A 21 -25.60 7.82 9.37
N ASP A 22 -25.95 7.76 8.09
CA ASP A 22 -26.96 8.58 7.41
C ASP A 22 -28.37 8.26 7.91
N ASP A 23 -29.07 9.27 8.44
CA ASP A 23 -30.53 9.31 8.49
C ASP A 23 -31.03 10.62 7.86
N ARG A 24 -31.59 10.44 6.65
CA ARG A 24 -32.72 11.13 6.02
C ARG A 24 -33.14 12.50 6.59
N LEU A 25 -33.33 13.48 5.70
CA LEU A 25 -34.65 14.04 5.35
C LEU A 25 -34.53 15.07 4.21
N ASN A 26 -35.32 14.84 3.17
CA ASN A 26 -35.59 15.75 2.06
C ASN A 26 -36.70 16.72 2.49
N ALA A 27 -36.46 18.03 2.43
CA ALA A 27 -37.50 19.04 2.49
C ALA A 27 -37.07 20.24 1.63
N THR A 28 -37.73 20.35 0.48
CA THR A 28 -37.80 21.53 -0.36
C THR A 28 -38.53 22.66 0.35
N GLU A 29 -38.00 23.87 0.36
CA GLU A 29 -38.80 25.08 0.46
C GLU A 29 -38.11 26.26 -0.22
N ASP A 30 -38.83 26.86 -1.17
CA ASP A 30 -38.48 28.03 -1.96
C ASP A 30 -38.38 29.31 -1.11
N GLN A 31 -37.42 30.19 -1.41
CA GLN A 31 -37.66 31.65 -1.48
C GLN A 31 -36.52 32.38 -2.22
N ASN A 32 -36.91 32.94 -3.37
CA ASN A 32 -36.87 34.38 -3.69
C ASN A 32 -35.53 35.09 -4.00
N ALA A 33 -35.68 36.00 -4.97
CA ALA A 33 -34.72 36.79 -5.73
C ALA A 33 -34.04 37.94 -4.95
N ASN A 34 -32.90 38.39 -5.49
CA ASN A 34 -32.42 39.78 -5.59
C ASN A 34 -31.08 39.72 -6.38
N ASP A 35 -31.02 40.18 -7.62
CA ASP A 35 -30.90 41.57 -8.10
C ASP A 35 -29.47 42.14 -8.02
N SER A 36 -29.03 42.60 -9.20
CA SER A 36 -28.07 43.65 -9.51
C SER A 36 -26.57 43.53 -9.18
N SER A 37 -25.83 43.39 -10.28
CA SER A 37 -24.54 44.01 -10.65
C SER A 37 -23.76 44.81 -9.60
N SER A 38 -22.47 44.48 -9.46
CA SER A 38 -21.42 45.50 -9.39
C SER A 38 -20.10 44.98 -9.97
N VAL A 39 -19.54 45.82 -10.83
CA VAL A 39 -18.22 45.69 -11.44
C VAL A 39 -17.14 46.01 -10.41
N SER A 40 -16.15 45.15 -10.26
CA SER A 40 -14.78 45.59 -9.92
C SER A 40 -13.76 44.58 -10.39
N SER A 41 -13.06 44.97 -11.45
CA SER A 41 -11.75 44.47 -11.83
C SER A 41 -10.78 44.56 -10.65
N ASN A 42 -9.92 43.56 -10.47
CA ASN A 42 -8.54 43.84 -10.08
C ASN A 42 -7.59 42.76 -10.61
N ASN A 43 -6.71 43.23 -11.49
CA ASN A 43 -5.55 42.53 -12.00
C ASN A 43 -4.53 42.31 -10.86
N ASN A 44 -3.89 41.14 -10.81
CA ASN A 44 -2.51 41.10 -10.38
C ASN A 44 -1.70 40.07 -11.18
N THR A 45 -0.74 40.61 -11.91
CA THR A 45 0.28 39.94 -12.71
C THR A 45 1.53 39.65 -11.88
N ASN A 46 2.23 38.58 -12.29
CA ASN A 46 3.65 38.26 -12.04
C ASN A 46 4.01 37.66 -10.68
N SER A 47 4.53 36.43 -10.69
CA SER A 47 6.00 36.23 -10.69
C SER A 47 6.33 34.74 -10.76
N SER A 48 7.20 34.37 -11.70
CA SER A 48 7.88 33.08 -11.71
C SER A 48 8.84 32.97 -10.53
N SER A 49 8.87 31.83 -9.85
CA SER A 49 10.06 30.97 -9.73
C SER A 49 9.79 29.83 -8.75
N ASP A 50 9.80 28.61 -9.26
CA ASP A 50 10.05 27.36 -8.54
C ASP A 50 8.97 26.87 -7.55
N ASP A 51 7.75 26.65 -8.06
CA ASP A 51 6.73 25.87 -7.36
C ASP A 51 6.81 24.40 -7.80
N THR A 52 7.43 23.56 -6.96
CA THR A 52 7.32 22.10 -7.09
C THR A 52 5.86 21.69 -6.93
N ASP A 53 5.23 21.36 -8.06
CA ASP A 53 3.85 20.94 -8.18
C ASP A 53 3.63 19.56 -7.53
N THR A 54 3.59 19.56 -6.20
CA THR A 54 3.47 18.36 -5.36
C THR A 54 2.12 17.67 -5.57
N ASN A 55 1.12 18.40 -6.09
CA ASN A 55 -0.23 17.91 -6.32
C ASN A 55 -0.40 17.21 -7.69
N SER A 56 0.46 17.52 -8.68
CA SER A 56 0.53 16.83 -9.99
C SER A 56 1.51 15.64 -10.00
N GLN A 57 2.03 15.23 -8.84
CA GLN A 57 2.83 13.99 -8.74
C GLN A 57 2.04 12.85 -8.07
N ILE A 58 1.09 13.16 -7.19
CA ILE A 58 0.27 12.17 -6.48
C ILE A 58 -0.71 11.44 -7.44
N ASP A 59 -1.23 12.14 -8.44
CA ASP A 59 -2.04 11.56 -9.52
C ASP A 59 -1.26 10.57 -10.41
N LYS A 60 0.08 10.54 -10.27
CA LYS A 60 0.95 9.62 -11.00
C LYS A 60 1.24 8.34 -10.22
N LEU A 61 1.09 8.34 -8.91
CA LEU A 61 1.43 7.19 -8.07
C LEU A 61 0.30 6.17 -8.07
N GLY A 62 0.68 4.90 -8.11
CA GLY A 62 -0.22 3.77 -8.00
C GLY A 62 -0.49 3.37 -6.55
N THR A 63 -1.49 2.53 -6.40
CA THR A 63 -1.87 1.85 -5.16
C THR A 63 -1.94 0.36 -5.43
N ILE A 64 -1.48 -0.45 -4.49
CA ILE A 64 -1.62 -1.91 -4.52
C ILE A 64 -2.59 -2.32 -3.41
N GLU A 65 -3.73 -2.91 -3.78
CA GLU A 65 -4.65 -3.57 -2.86
C GLU A 65 -4.40 -5.07 -2.86
N ILE A 66 -4.11 -5.63 -1.71
CA ILE A 66 -3.72 -7.03 -1.54
C ILE A 66 -4.77 -7.71 -0.68
N THR A 67 -5.31 -8.82 -1.16
CA THR A 67 -6.19 -9.71 -0.40
C THR A 67 -5.46 -11.02 -0.13
N ILE A 68 -5.31 -11.37 1.14
CA ILE A 68 -4.72 -12.63 1.60
C ILE A 68 -5.82 -13.61 1.95
N THR A 69 -5.64 -14.85 1.50
CA THR A 69 -6.55 -15.97 1.75
C THR A 69 -5.77 -17.21 2.17
N ASN A 70 -6.51 -18.21 2.67
CA ASN A 70 -5.98 -19.50 3.08
C ASN A 70 -5.09 -19.46 4.34
N LEU A 71 -5.29 -18.49 5.23
CA LEU A 71 -4.63 -18.48 6.53
C LEU A 71 -5.09 -19.67 7.39
N LYS A 72 -4.15 -20.44 7.93
CA LYS A 72 -4.44 -21.56 8.85
C LYS A 72 -4.72 -21.08 10.28
N SER A 73 -4.15 -19.94 10.66
CA SER A 73 -4.21 -19.34 11.99
C SER A 73 -4.58 -17.86 11.90
N THR A 74 -5.07 -17.28 13.00
CA THR A 74 -5.31 -15.83 13.15
C THR A 74 -4.45 -15.25 14.27
N LYS A 75 -3.28 -15.85 14.50
CA LYS A 75 -2.29 -15.37 15.45
C LYS A 75 -1.17 -14.63 14.73
N GLY A 76 -0.51 -13.73 15.44
CA GLY A 76 0.62 -12.98 14.94
C GLY A 76 0.26 -12.05 13.78
N GLN A 77 1.17 -11.93 12.82
CA GLN A 77 1.20 -10.85 11.85
C GLN A 77 1.56 -11.33 10.44
N LEU A 78 1.14 -10.56 9.44
CA LEU A 78 1.55 -10.73 8.05
C LEU A 78 2.60 -9.68 7.72
N LEU A 79 3.77 -10.16 7.28
CA LEU A 79 4.87 -9.35 6.78
C LEU A 79 4.81 -9.33 5.26
N PHE A 80 4.63 -8.14 4.69
CA PHE A 80 4.58 -7.89 3.27
C PHE A 80 5.90 -7.24 2.83
N GLY A 81 6.56 -7.83 1.84
CA GLY A 81 7.74 -7.27 1.19
C GLY A 81 7.45 -6.98 -0.28
N LEU A 82 7.61 -5.72 -0.70
CA LEU A 82 7.52 -5.29 -2.09
C LEU A 82 8.93 -5.08 -2.64
N TYR A 83 9.21 -5.59 -3.83
CA TYR A 83 10.53 -5.58 -4.45
C TYR A 83 10.45 -5.04 -5.86
N ASN A 84 11.40 -4.20 -6.26
CA ASN A 84 11.53 -3.66 -7.61
C ASN A 84 12.80 -4.15 -8.34
N LYS A 85 13.61 -5.00 -7.69
CA LYS A 85 14.79 -5.64 -8.29
C LYS A 85 14.76 -7.15 -8.08
N ALA A 86 15.25 -7.89 -9.08
CA ALA A 86 15.26 -9.34 -9.04
C ALA A 86 16.27 -9.92 -8.05
N GLU A 87 17.41 -9.25 -7.85
CA GLU A 87 18.49 -9.68 -6.93
C GLU A 87 18.17 -9.47 -5.45
N ASP A 88 17.17 -8.65 -5.15
CA ASP A 88 16.69 -8.38 -3.79
C ASP A 88 15.57 -9.36 -3.40
N PHE A 89 14.93 -10.01 -4.36
CA PHE A 89 13.73 -10.81 -4.13
C PHE A 89 14.06 -12.27 -3.75
N PRO A 90 13.47 -12.85 -2.69
CA PRO A 90 12.62 -12.25 -1.65
C PRO A 90 13.36 -12.12 -0.30
N GLU A 91 14.46 -11.37 -0.25
CA GLU A 91 15.25 -11.13 0.96
C GLU A 91 14.61 -10.02 1.83
N LYS A 92 14.20 -10.37 3.06
CA LYS A 92 13.42 -9.47 3.94
C LYS A 92 14.04 -8.09 4.16
N ASP A 93 15.38 -7.99 4.20
CA ASP A 93 16.10 -6.76 4.51
C ASP A 93 16.39 -5.90 3.25
N ARG A 94 15.88 -6.29 2.08
CA ARG A 94 16.13 -5.63 0.78
C ARG A 94 14.84 -5.21 0.06
N THR A 95 13.76 -5.04 0.81
CA THR A 95 12.49 -4.58 0.25
C THR A 95 12.56 -3.14 -0.24
N TYR A 96 11.90 -2.84 -1.37
CA TYR A 96 11.59 -1.48 -1.79
C TYR A 96 10.62 -0.80 -0.82
N ALA A 97 9.61 -1.54 -0.37
CA ALA A 97 8.68 -1.11 0.66
C ALA A 97 8.19 -2.33 1.45
N ALA A 98 7.92 -2.15 2.73
CA ALA A 98 7.41 -3.20 3.61
C ALA A 98 6.14 -2.74 4.32
N ARG A 99 5.30 -3.70 4.72
CA ARG A 99 4.15 -3.46 5.57
C ARG A 99 3.94 -4.63 6.50
N ILE A 100 3.54 -4.37 7.74
CA ILE A 100 3.19 -5.38 8.73
C ILE A 100 1.73 -5.15 9.11
N VAL A 101 0.95 -6.24 9.22
CA VAL A 101 -0.47 -6.18 9.59
C VAL A 101 -0.81 -7.34 10.52
N GLU A 102 -1.43 -7.04 11.66
CA GLU A 102 -1.95 -8.06 12.57
C GLU A 102 -3.04 -8.92 11.91
N VAL A 103 -3.05 -10.22 12.20
CA VAL A 103 -4.03 -11.13 11.62
C VAL A 103 -5.30 -11.19 12.47
N GLU A 104 -6.29 -10.37 12.12
CA GLU A 104 -7.57 -10.35 12.83
C GLU A 104 -8.59 -11.39 12.31
N SER A 105 -8.39 -11.91 11.09
CA SER A 105 -9.31 -12.87 10.48
C SER A 105 -8.63 -13.76 9.42
N LYS A 106 -9.33 -14.81 8.98
CA LYS A 106 -8.84 -15.73 7.93
C LYS A 106 -8.77 -15.12 6.53
N LYS A 107 -9.18 -13.86 6.37
CA LYS A 107 -9.06 -13.08 5.14
C LYS A 107 -8.61 -11.66 5.49
N VAL A 108 -7.41 -11.29 5.07
CA VAL A 108 -6.83 -9.98 5.38
C VAL A 108 -6.77 -9.14 4.10
N SER A 109 -7.18 -7.88 4.19
CA SER A 109 -7.03 -6.90 3.11
C SER A 109 -6.05 -5.83 3.56
N VAL A 110 -5.04 -5.56 2.74
CA VAL A 110 -4.05 -4.50 3.01
C VAL A 110 -3.85 -3.65 1.76
N GLN A 111 -3.47 -2.39 1.97
CA GLN A 111 -3.17 -1.44 0.91
C GLN A 111 -1.71 -1.01 1.00
N MET A 112 -1.06 -0.74 -0.14
CA MET A 112 0.22 -0.02 -0.20
C MET A 112 0.04 1.13 -1.18
N ASP A 113 0.24 2.35 -0.70
CA ASP A 113 0.00 3.58 -1.47
C ASP A 113 1.31 4.23 -1.93
N SER A 114 1.20 5.25 -2.77
CA SER A 114 2.34 6.06 -3.23
C SER A 114 3.42 5.23 -3.95
N ILE A 115 3.00 4.27 -4.77
CA ILE A 115 3.90 3.38 -5.52
C ILE A 115 4.22 3.98 -6.89
N GLU A 116 5.50 4.16 -7.20
CA GLU A 116 5.90 4.64 -8.52
C GLU A 116 5.56 3.62 -9.61
N PRO A 117 5.21 4.05 -10.84
CA PRO A 117 4.98 3.13 -11.95
C PRO A 117 6.21 2.27 -12.22
N GLY A 118 6.03 0.96 -12.36
CA GLY A 118 7.15 0.03 -12.46
C GLY A 118 6.77 -1.44 -12.37
N SER A 119 7.80 -2.28 -12.48
CA SER A 119 7.69 -3.73 -12.29
C SER A 119 8.03 -4.09 -10.86
N TYR A 120 7.16 -4.88 -10.23
CA TYR A 120 7.30 -5.27 -8.83
C TYR A 120 7.02 -6.75 -8.63
N ALA A 121 7.58 -7.33 -7.56
CA ALA A 121 7.16 -8.60 -7.00
C ALA A 121 6.81 -8.40 -5.52
N LEU A 122 5.83 -9.14 -5.02
CA LEU A 122 5.39 -9.08 -3.62
C LEU A 122 5.61 -10.45 -2.98
N SER A 123 6.22 -10.47 -1.80
CA SER A 123 6.21 -11.62 -0.89
C SER A 123 5.34 -11.32 0.32
N VAL A 124 4.73 -12.36 0.87
CA VAL A 124 3.95 -12.31 2.10
C VAL A 124 4.37 -13.48 2.96
N HIS A 125 4.65 -13.23 4.23
CA HIS A 125 4.94 -14.24 5.23
C HIS A 125 3.99 -14.05 6.41
N HIS A 126 3.44 -15.15 6.92
CA HIS A 126 2.66 -15.18 8.14
C HIS A 126 3.59 -15.60 9.26
N ASP A 127 3.90 -14.67 10.15
CA ASP A 127 4.69 -14.88 11.35
C ASP A 127 3.70 -15.03 12.52
N GLU A 128 3.50 -16.27 12.98
CA GLU A 128 2.53 -16.60 14.03
C GLU A 128 3.07 -16.34 15.44
N ASN A 129 4.38 -16.26 15.61
CA ASN A 129 5.05 -16.18 16.92
C ASN A 129 5.74 -14.82 17.19
N GLU A 130 5.73 -13.92 16.20
CA GLU A 130 6.27 -12.56 16.24
C GLU A 130 7.80 -12.52 16.46
N ASN A 131 8.53 -13.48 15.89
CA ASN A 131 9.99 -13.52 15.96
C ASN A 131 10.70 -12.90 14.76
N ASP A 132 9.96 -12.42 13.75
CA ASP A 132 10.48 -11.88 12.48
C ASP A 132 11.35 -12.88 11.67
N GLU A 133 11.32 -14.16 12.01
CA GLU A 133 12.03 -15.25 11.35
C GLU A 133 11.05 -16.23 10.69
N ILE A 134 11.49 -16.87 9.59
CA ILE A 134 10.70 -17.94 9.00
C ILE A 134 10.93 -19.18 9.85
N ASP A 135 9.95 -19.54 10.69
CA ASP A 135 10.04 -20.72 11.52
C ASP A 135 10.07 -22.00 10.66
N GLN A 136 11.18 -22.73 10.74
CA GLN A 136 11.37 -24.01 10.08
C GLN A 136 11.43 -25.13 11.11
N ASN A 137 10.80 -26.27 10.80
CA ASN A 137 10.97 -27.47 11.62
C ASN A 137 12.40 -28.04 11.48
N PHE A 138 12.75 -29.08 12.27
CA PHE A 138 14.08 -29.73 12.25
C PHE A 138 14.53 -30.28 10.88
N VAL A 139 13.65 -30.32 9.87
CA VAL A 139 13.92 -30.78 8.49
C VAL A 139 13.93 -29.60 7.49
N GLY A 140 13.81 -28.35 7.95
CA GLY A 140 13.87 -27.14 7.11
C GLY A 140 12.54 -26.78 6.42
N ILE A 141 11.41 -27.38 6.84
CA ILE A 141 10.10 -27.08 6.26
C ILE A 141 9.48 -25.90 7.01
N PRO A 142 9.08 -24.81 6.31
CA PRO A 142 8.37 -23.69 6.90
C PRO A 142 7.08 -24.18 7.58
N GLN A 143 6.91 -23.87 8.86
CA GLN A 143 5.70 -24.24 9.59
C GLN A 143 4.56 -23.25 9.35
N GLU A 144 4.91 -22.06 8.86
CA GLU A 144 4.00 -20.94 8.73
C GLU A 144 3.67 -20.61 7.28
N GLY A 145 2.61 -19.81 7.09
CA GLY A 145 2.13 -19.45 5.76
C GLY A 145 3.09 -18.53 5.02
N PHE A 146 3.27 -18.76 3.73
CA PHE A 146 3.96 -17.82 2.86
C PHE A 146 3.24 -17.69 1.52
N GLY A 147 3.47 -16.61 0.79
CA GLY A 147 2.82 -16.36 -0.48
C GLY A 147 3.58 -15.35 -1.32
N PHE A 148 3.33 -15.39 -2.62
CA PHE A 148 3.95 -14.49 -3.59
C PHE A 148 2.87 -13.95 -4.54
N SER A 149 3.11 -12.76 -5.08
CA SER A 149 2.28 -12.23 -6.17
C SER A 149 2.23 -13.21 -7.35
N ASN A 150 1.14 -13.11 -8.14
CA ASN A 150 0.75 -14.10 -9.16
C ASN A 150 0.55 -15.53 -8.63
N ASN A 151 0.49 -15.74 -7.31
CA ASN A 151 0.45 -17.08 -6.69
C ASN A 151 1.60 -17.98 -7.19
N ALA A 152 2.78 -17.39 -7.42
CA ALA A 152 3.94 -18.14 -7.82
C ALA A 152 4.25 -19.25 -6.79
N SER A 153 4.49 -20.47 -7.27
CA SER A 153 4.74 -21.62 -6.40
C SER A 153 6.17 -21.58 -5.88
N ALA A 154 6.32 -21.73 -4.57
CA ALA A 154 7.55 -22.26 -3.99
C ALA A 154 7.30 -23.75 -3.75
N THR A 155 8.09 -24.62 -4.37
CA THR A 155 8.04 -26.08 -4.10
C THR A 155 9.30 -26.52 -3.36
N PHE A 156 10.48 -26.07 -3.78
CA PHE A 156 11.77 -26.37 -3.15
C PHE A 156 12.65 -25.13 -2.92
N SER A 157 12.25 -23.99 -3.43
CA SER A 157 12.92 -22.71 -3.28
C SER A 157 11.91 -21.59 -3.50
N PRO A 158 12.19 -20.36 -3.04
CA PRO A 158 11.42 -19.21 -3.46
C PRO A 158 11.35 -19.11 -5.00
N PRO A 159 10.24 -18.57 -5.56
CA PRO A 159 10.13 -18.39 -6.99
C PRO A 159 11.12 -17.33 -7.50
N LYS A 160 11.39 -17.34 -8.80
CA LYS A 160 12.12 -16.23 -9.43
C LYS A 160 11.26 -14.97 -9.43
N PHE A 161 11.89 -13.80 -9.36
CA PHE A 161 11.22 -12.49 -9.47
C PHE A 161 10.25 -12.45 -10.65
N ASP A 162 10.66 -12.89 -11.83
CA ASP A 162 9.83 -12.87 -13.04
C ASP A 162 8.53 -13.68 -12.92
N ASN A 163 8.49 -14.74 -12.11
CA ASN A 163 7.27 -15.52 -11.88
C ASN A 163 6.28 -14.77 -10.99
N ALA A 164 6.80 -14.00 -10.04
CA ALA A 164 6.00 -13.17 -9.13
C ALA A 164 5.75 -11.75 -9.68
N LYS A 165 6.39 -11.36 -10.78
CA LYS A 165 6.39 -9.99 -11.29
C LYS A 165 5.02 -9.53 -11.77
N PHE A 166 4.63 -8.32 -11.39
CA PHE A 166 3.48 -7.60 -11.91
C PHE A 166 3.83 -6.14 -12.19
N GLN A 167 3.09 -5.52 -13.09
CA GLN A 167 3.25 -4.12 -13.43
C GLN A 167 2.25 -3.25 -12.66
N VAL A 168 2.74 -2.10 -12.17
CA VAL A 168 1.96 -0.98 -11.66
C VAL A 168 2.09 0.16 -12.66
N GLU A 169 0.96 0.61 -13.20
CA GLU A 169 0.90 1.74 -14.12
C GLU A 169 0.64 3.06 -13.38
N LYS A 170 0.88 4.18 -14.06
CA LYS A 170 0.60 5.53 -13.55
C LYS A 170 -0.83 5.67 -13.04
N GLY A 171 -0.99 6.09 -11.78
CA GLY A 171 -2.30 6.28 -11.14
C GLY A 171 -3.13 5.00 -10.98
N GLN A 172 -2.53 3.83 -11.20
CA GLN A 172 -3.28 2.57 -11.21
C GLN A 172 -3.56 2.07 -9.79
N LYS A 173 -4.80 1.63 -9.57
CA LYS A 173 -5.15 0.77 -8.44
C LYS A 173 -4.98 -0.70 -8.83
N LYS A 174 -3.85 -1.29 -8.50
CA LYS A 174 -3.52 -2.69 -8.76
C LYS A 174 -4.12 -3.58 -7.68
N LYS A 175 -4.95 -4.56 -8.06
CA LYS A 175 -5.51 -5.55 -7.13
C LYS A 175 -4.76 -6.87 -7.24
N LEU A 176 -4.35 -7.42 -6.11
CA LEU A 176 -3.70 -8.73 -5.99
C LEU A 176 -4.50 -9.61 -5.03
N SER A 177 -4.71 -10.86 -5.42
CA SER A 177 -5.26 -11.90 -4.54
C SER A 177 -4.22 -13.00 -4.38
N ILE A 178 -3.72 -13.16 -3.16
CA ILE A 178 -2.64 -14.09 -2.83
C ILE A 178 -3.19 -15.15 -1.89
N LYS A 179 -3.02 -16.40 -2.30
CA LYS A 179 -3.33 -17.58 -1.50
C LYS A 179 -2.06 -18.03 -0.79
N LEU A 180 -2.08 -18.04 0.55
CA LEU A 180 -0.95 -18.56 1.31
C LEU A 180 -0.77 -20.06 1.03
N GLN A 181 0.47 -20.42 0.76
CA GLN A 181 0.98 -21.77 0.61
C GLN A 181 1.54 -22.22 1.96
N HIS A 182 1.42 -23.52 2.20
CA HIS A 182 1.90 -24.20 3.40
C HIS A 182 2.37 -25.58 2.97
N TYR A 183 3.35 -26.13 3.66
CA TYR A 183 3.79 -27.51 3.49
C TYR A 183 3.22 -28.45 4.57
#